data_AF-A0A2W7BFY1-F1
#
_entry.id   AF-A0A2W7BFY1-F1
#
_cell.length_a   1.000
_cell.length_b   1.000
_cell.length_c   1.000
_cell.angle_alpha   90.00
_cell.angle_beta   90.00
_cell.angle_gamma   90.00
#
_symmetry.space_group_name_H-M   'P 1'
#
loop_
_entity.id
_entity.type
_entity.pdbx_description
1 polymer ?
#
loop_
_entity_poly.entity_id
_entity_poly.type
_entity_poly.pdbx_seq_one_letter_code
_entity_poly.pdbx_strand_id
1 'polypeptide(L)'
;MNITALTPRFSGQAIPSTLLNDLVNRQATGKLTVQNPFDELVTWQVYLGNGKIHFANSATGPEERLNYLMGNHLNKRKITLPPKIHNDYDYLCELWKKEIFSFQQTRSILTQFTQEALVQILSLPKTNCDFNKNDNLHHLFLNLDFQKSITPLKHKIRYWWELKSEINSPFQRPLVENWDKFNRTLVKAELRGYNLLKGFRQCMENLDCLYGIASHTQLSTLQLALLMRPLIKSGEIKMLSYQEIETDNRPLVVCVNDRPAMQRILQYTLDAGGFRSLQLEDPFKALSILLGQQPKAILLDADMESISGYQLCSLCRKSGALNEVPIFILGENNGISERIRAKLSGASAYIGNPFFPNELLNLIDPASNYAISA
;
A
#
# COMPACT_ATOMS: atom_id res chain seq x y z
N MET A 1 -35.14 -5.80 -15.29
CA MET A 1 -34.93 -5.32 -16.67
C MET A 1 -34.54 -6.53 -17.50
N ASN A 2 -35.32 -6.85 -18.54
CA ASN A 2 -35.00 -7.92 -19.48
C ASN A 2 -33.74 -7.53 -20.27
N ILE A 3 -32.62 -8.16 -19.97
CA ILE A 3 -31.34 -7.98 -20.67
C ILE A 3 -31.36 -8.83 -21.96
N THR A 4 -32.39 -8.67 -22.81
CA THR A 4 -32.63 -9.59 -23.95
C THR A 4 -31.93 -9.22 -25.25
N ALA A 5 -31.19 -8.12 -25.33
CA ALA A 5 -30.20 -7.91 -26.38
C ALA A 5 -29.24 -6.83 -25.91
N LEU A 6 -27.96 -7.17 -25.67
CA LEU A 6 -26.94 -6.15 -25.60
C LEU A 6 -26.02 -6.35 -26.81
N THR A 7 -26.08 -5.33 -27.66
CA THR A 7 -24.91 -4.59 -28.17
C THR A 7 -23.55 -5.03 -27.61
N PRO A 8 -22.46 -4.90 -28.37
CA PRO A 8 -21.09 -5.28 -27.97
C PRO A 8 -20.57 -4.63 -26.65
N ARG A 9 -21.37 -3.77 -26.03
CA ARG A 9 -21.14 -3.06 -24.78
C ARG A 9 -22.42 -3.02 -23.93
N PHE A 10 -22.25 -3.18 -22.62
CA PHE A 10 -23.24 -2.87 -21.58
C PHE A 10 -22.67 -1.78 -20.69
N SER A 11 -23.49 -0.78 -20.34
CA SER A 11 -23.13 0.22 -19.34
C SER A 11 -24.40 0.59 -18.57
N GLY A 12 -24.38 0.46 -17.25
CA GLY A 12 -25.52 0.82 -16.41
C GLY A 12 -25.53 0.17 -15.04
N GLN A 13 -26.62 0.38 -14.31
CA GLN A 13 -26.80 -0.12 -12.95
C GLN A 13 -27.24 -1.60 -12.93
N ALA A 14 -26.46 -2.46 -12.29
CA ALA A 14 -26.75 -3.89 -12.15
C ALA A 14 -26.28 -4.44 -10.80
N ILE A 15 -26.84 -5.57 -10.37
CA ILE A 15 -26.30 -6.35 -9.25
C ILE A 15 -25.16 -7.21 -9.82
N PRO A 16 -23.90 -7.06 -9.36
CA PRO A 16 -22.75 -7.71 -9.99
C PRO A 16 -22.84 -9.25 -10.03
N SER A 17 -23.40 -9.87 -9.00
CA SER A 17 -23.58 -11.33 -8.95
C SER A 17 -24.53 -11.85 -10.03
N THR A 18 -25.66 -11.16 -10.25
CA THR A 18 -26.61 -11.50 -11.31
C THR A 18 -26.01 -11.26 -12.70
N LEU A 19 -25.40 -10.08 -12.91
CA LEU A 19 -24.81 -9.73 -14.20
C LEU A 19 -23.67 -10.68 -14.59
N LEU A 20 -22.77 -10.99 -13.66
CA LEU A 20 -21.65 -11.89 -13.93
C LEU A 20 -22.14 -13.32 -14.24
N ASN A 21 -23.15 -13.81 -13.52
CA ASN A 21 -23.75 -15.11 -13.80
C ASN A 21 -24.39 -15.16 -15.19
N ASP A 22 -25.09 -14.09 -15.60
CA ASP A 22 -25.68 -13.99 -16.94
C ASP A 22 -24.63 -13.95 -18.04
N LEU A 23 -23.55 -13.19 -17.86
CA LEU A 23 -22.43 -13.14 -18.80
C LEU A 23 -21.74 -14.51 -18.94
N VAL A 24 -21.53 -15.21 -17.84
CA VAL A 24 -20.96 -16.57 -17.81
C VAL A 24 -21.86 -17.56 -18.56
N ASN A 25 -23.17 -17.57 -18.28
CA ASN A 25 -24.12 -18.48 -18.91
C ASN A 25 -24.25 -18.25 -20.43
N ARG A 26 -24.06 -17.01 -20.88
CA ARG A 26 -24.04 -16.63 -22.29
C ARG A 26 -22.69 -16.84 -22.98
N GLN A 27 -21.73 -17.45 -22.30
CA GLN A 27 -20.37 -17.66 -22.82
C GLN A 27 -19.68 -16.36 -23.26
N ALA A 28 -19.95 -15.25 -22.58
CA ALA A 28 -19.41 -13.96 -22.94
C ALA A 28 -17.87 -13.93 -22.87
N THR A 29 -17.28 -13.11 -23.73
CA THR A 29 -15.84 -12.84 -23.80
C THR A 29 -15.63 -11.34 -23.74
N GLY A 30 -14.86 -10.85 -22.77
CA GLY A 30 -14.64 -9.42 -22.58
C GLY A 30 -14.24 -9.06 -21.15
N LYS A 31 -14.33 -7.77 -20.84
CA LYS A 31 -14.00 -7.20 -19.53
C LYS A 31 -15.25 -6.58 -18.90
N LEU A 32 -15.63 -7.06 -17.71
CA LEU A 32 -16.61 -6.43 -16.84
C LEU A 32 -15.89 -5.54 -15.84
N THR A 33 -16.26 -4.26 -15.80
CA THR A 33 -15.82 -3.29 -14.80
C THR A 33 -16.96 -3.03 -13.83
N VAL A 34 -16.69 -3.05 -12.52
CA VAL A 34 -17.67 -2.88 -11.45
C VAL A 34 -17.19 -1.78 -10.51
N GLN A 35 -17.92 -0.68 -10.43
CA GLN A 35 -17.60 0.42 -9.53
C GLN A 35 -18.14 0.14 -8.13
N ASN A 36 -17.40 0.47 -7.09
CA ASN A 36 -17.92 0.43 -5.72
C ASN A 36 -18.88 1.63 -5.52
N PRO A 37 -20.16 1.40 -5.16
CA PRO A 37 -21.14 2.48 -5.02
C PRO A 37 -20.91 3.35 -3.77
N PHE A 38 -20.04 2.92 -2.85
CA PHE A 38 -19.71 3.67 -1.64
C PHE A 38 -18.40 4.47 -1.75
N ASP A 39 -17.61 4.20 -2.78
CA ASP A 39 -16.34 4.86 -3.05
C ASP A 39 -16.01 4.74 -4.54
N GLU A 40 -16.27 5.81 -5.29
CA GLU A 40 -16.18 5.81 -6.75
C GLU A 40 -14.77 5.56 -7.28
N LEU A 41 -13.72 5.80 -6.47
CA LEU A 41 -12.35 5.49 -6.85
C LEU A 41 -12.02 4.00 -6.73
N VAL A 42 -12.80 3.22 -5.98
CA VAL A 42 -12.59 1.78 -5.86
C VAL A 42 -13.33 1.06 -6.98
N THR A 43 -12.59 0.58 -7.96
CA THR A 43 -13.14 -0.14 -9.12
C THR A 43 -12.53 -1.53 -9.24
N TRP A 44 -13.38 -2.50 -9.57
CA TRP A 44 -13.00 -3.90 -9.77
C TRP A 44 -13.17 -4.30 -11.24
N GLN A 45 -12.40 -5.27 -11.71
CA GLN A 45 -12.47 -5.78 -13.07
C GLN A 45 -12.50 -7.30 -13.07
N VAL A 46 -13.29 -7.88 -13.98
CA VAL A 46 -13.36 -9.32 -14.27
C VAL A 46 -13.17 -9.52 -15.76
N TYR A 47 -12.20 -10.35 -16.11
CA TYR A 47 -11.91 -10.76 -17.47
C TYR A 47 -12.56 -12.12 -17.72
N LEU A 48 -13.40 -12.19 -18.74
CA LEU A 48 -14.17 -13.37 -19.14
C LEU A 48 -13.74 -13.83 -20.52
N GLY A 49 -13.70 -15.14 -20.75
CA GLY A 49 -13.57 -15.70 -22.09
C GLY A 49 -14.26 -17.04 -22.21
N ASN A 50 -15.09 -17.13 -23.24
CA ASN A 50 -15.99 -18.26 -23.49
C ASN A 50 -16.78 -18.70 -22.24
N GLY A 51 -17.25 -17.74 -21.44
CA GLY A 51 -17.98 -17.99 -20.19
C GLY A 51 -17.13 -18.49 -19.02
N LYS A 52 -15.81 -18.48 -19.13
CA LYS A 52 -14.89 -18.78 -18.03
C LYS A 52 -14.29 -17.50 -17.48
N ILE A 53 -13.96 -17.53 -16.19
CA ILE A 53 -13.25 -16.43 -15.54
C ILE A 53 -11.76 -16.60 -15.84
N HIS A 54 -11.20 -15.64 -16.56
CA HIS A 54 -9.77 -15.58 -16.82
C HIS A 54 -9.02 -14.92 -15.67
N PHE A 55 -9.53 -13.79 -15.17
CA PHE A 55 -8.86 -13.07 -14.08
C PHE A 55 -9.82 -12.07 -13.43
N ALA A 56 -9.59 -11.73 -12.16
CA ALA A 56 -10.23 -10.58 -11.54
C ALA A 56 -9.24 -9.82 -10.64
N ASN A 57 -9.31 -8.50 -10.67
CA ASN A 57 -8.45 -7.59 -9.90
C ASN A 57 -9.18 -6.29 -9.54
N SER A 58 -8.50 -5.44 -8.78
CA SER A 58 -8.85 -4.04 -8.62
C SER A 58 -8.14 -3.21 -9.70
N ALA A 59 -8.82 -2.18 -10.20
CA ALA A 59 -8.19 -1.08 -10.95
C ALA A 59 -7.53 -0.05 -10.02
N THR A 60 -7.77 -0.19 -8.72
CA THR A 60 -7.39 0.73 -7.64
C THR A 60 -6.45 0.04 -6.67
N GLY A 61 -5.50 0.79 -6.09
CA GLY A 61 -4.57 0.31 -5.06
C GLY A 61 -3.87 -1.04 -5.37
N PRO A 62 -3.34 -1.26 -6.59
CA PRO A 62 -2.73 -2.55 -6.94
C PRO A 62 -1.57 -2.90 -6.02
N GLU A 63 -0.76 -1.92 -5.58
CA GLU A 63 0.40 -2.16 -4.73
C GLU A 63 0.03 -2.66 -3.32
N GLU A 64 -0.94 -2.04 -2.65
CA GLU A 64 -1.37 -2.45 -1.31
C GLU A 64 -1.95 -3.87 -1.33
N ARG A 65 -2.82 -4.12 -2.30
CA ARG A 65 -3.46 -5.42 -2.51
C ARG A 65 -2.43 -6.51 -2.86
N LEU A 66 -1.52 -6.19 -3.78
CA LEU A 66 -0.51 -7.13 -4.23
C LEU A 66 0.49 -7.42 -3.11
N ASN A 67 0.96 -6.42 -2.38
CA ASN A 67 1.86 -6.61 -1.25
C ASN A 67 1.24 -7.53 -0.19
N TYR A 68 -0.04 -7.36 0.12
CA TYR A 68 -0.75 -8.27 1.00
C TYR A 68 -0.82 -9.71 0.46
N LEU A 69 -1.30 -9.89 -0.78
CA LEU A 69 -1.54 -11.22 -1.34
C LEU A 69 -0.25 -11.98 -1.69
N MET A 70 0.81 -11.25 -2.02
CA MET A 70 2.11 -11.79 -2.44
C MET A 70 3.19 -11.70 -1.38
N GLY A 71 3.00 -10.96 -0.29
CA GLY A 71 4.04 -10.64 0.69
C GLY A 71 4.82 -11.86 1.17
N ASN A 72 4.13 -12.94 1.53
CA ASN A 72 4.77 -14.20 1.91
C ASN A 72 5.60 -14.85 0.79
N HIS A 73 5.15 -14.75 -0.45
CA HIS A 73 5.85 -15.30 -1.62
C HIS A 73 7.06 -14.45 -2.01
N LEU A 74 6.95 -13.13 -1.90
CA LEU A 74 8.00 -12.15 -2.22
C LEU A 74 9.09 -12.15 -1.16
N ASN A 75 8.72 -12.12 0.13
CA ASN A 75 9.65 -12.11 1.25
C ASN A 75 10.53 -13.37 1.27
N LYS A 76 9.93 -14.55 1.05
CA LYS A 76 10.67 -15.82 0.96
C LYS A 76 11.73 -15.84 -0.15
N ARG A 77 11.50 -15.07 -1.22
CA ARG A 77 12.40 -14.97 -2.38
C ARG A 77 13.21 -13.67 -2.41
N LYS A 78 13.08 -12.81 -1.40
CA LYS A 78 13.70 -11.47 -1.33
C LYS A 78 13.43 -10.60 -2.58
N ILE A 79 12.19 -10.64 -3.08
CA ILE A 79 11.77 -9.85 -4.24
C ILE A 79 11.17 -8.54 -3.76
N THR A 80 11.74 -7.43 -4.23
CA THR A 80 11.19 -6.09 -4.02
C THR A 80 10.16 -5.77 -5.09
N LEU A 81 9.03 -5.15 -4.70
CA LEU A 81 8.05 -4.67 -5.66
C LEU A 81 8.63 -3.51 -6.48
N PRO A 82 8.33 -3.44 -7.80
CA PRO A 82 8.68 -2.29 -8.60
C PRO A 82 7.89 -1.06 -8.12
N PRO A 83 8.42 0.15 -8.34
CA PRO A 83 7.83 1.40 -7.83
C PRO A 83 6.48 1.76 -8.45
N LYS A 84 6.05 1.05 -9.50
CA LYS A 84 4.72 1.21 -10.09
C LYS A 84 4.23 -0.09 -10.69
N ILE A 85 3.11 -0.59 -10.16
CA ILE A 85 2.42 -1.78 -10.70
C ILE A 85 1.12 -1.33 -11.32
N HIS A 86 0.99 -1.46 -12.64
CA HIS A 86 -0.22 -1.06 -13.35
C HIS A 86 -1.30 -2.15 -13.31
N ASN A 87 -0.89 -3.43 -13.21
CA ASN A 87 -1.78 -4.58 -13.24
C ASN A 87 -1.12 -5.79 -12.56
N ASP A 88 -1.84 -6.38 -11.59
CA ASP A 88 -1.46 -7.61 -10.91
C ASP A 88 -1.14 -8.76 -11.88
N TYR A 89 -1.93 -8.90 -12.95
CA TYR A 89 -1.77 -9.99 -13.91
C TYR A 89 -0.44 -9.92 -14.65
N ASP A 90 -0.13 -8.75 -15.19
CA ASP A 90 1.05 -8.53 -16.02
C ASP A 90 2.32 -8.73 -15.18
N TYR A 91 2.33 -8.19 -13.95
CA TYR A 91 3.43 -8.40 -13.02
C TYR A 91 3.64 -9.87 -12.68
N LEU A 92 2.58 -10.62 -12.35
CA LEU A 92 2.70 -12.05 -12.05
C LEU A 92 3.17 -12.86 -13.27
N CYS A 93 2.77 -12.45 -14.48
CA CYS A 93 3.27 -13.05 -15.72
C CYS A 93 4.74 -12.73 -15.97
N GLU A 94 5.22 -11.53 -15.63
CA GLU A 94 6.65 -11.21 -15.68
C GLU A 94 7.47 -12.08 -14.73
N LEU A 95 6.99 -12.32 -13.50
CA LEU A 95 7.67 -13.20 -12.56
C LEU A 95 7.72 -14.65 -13.09
N TRP A 96 6.66 -15.11 -13.75
CA TRP A 96 6.65 -16.41 -14.42
C TRP A 96 7.63 -16.47 -15.59
N LYS A 97 7.66 -15.46 -16.46
CA LYS A 97 8.61 -15.36 -17.59
C LYS A 97 10.06 -15.32 -17.13
N LYS A 98 10.33 -14.74 -15.95
CA LYS A 98 11.63 -14.74 -15.29
C LYS A 98 11.93 -16.02 -14.50
N GLU A 99 11.10 -17.05 -14.64
CA GLU A 99 11.22 -18.36 -13.99
C GLU A 99 11.24 -18.33 -12.44
N ILE A 100 10.75 -17.23 -11.85
CA ILE A 100 10.68 -17.06 -10.38
C ILE A 100 9.61 -17.97 -9.77
N PHE A 101 8.50 -18.15 -10.51
CA PHE A 101 7.41 -19.06 -10.17
C PHE A 101 7.18 -20.03 -11.32
N SER A 102 6.90 -21.29 -10.99
CA SER A 102 6.46 -22.26 -11.99
C SER A 102 5.06 -21.93 -12.51
N PHE A 103 4.69 -22.46 -13.67
CA PHE A 103 3.35 -22.28 -14.24
C PHE A 103 2.23 -22.63 -13.24
N GLN A 104 2.39 -23.73 -12.50
CA GLN A 104 1.40 -24.17 -11.50
C GLN A 104 1.34 -23.22 -10.30
N GLN A 105 2.49 -22.69 -9.84
CA GLN A 105 2.53 -21.69 -8.77
C GLN A 105 1.84 -20.39 -9.21
N THR A 106 2.17 -19.88 -10.39
CA THR A 106 1.56 -18.67 -10.96
C THR A 106 0.05 -18.84 -11.12
N ARG A 107 -0.40 -19.99 -11.63
CA ARG A 107 -1.85 -20.29 -11.73
C ARG A 107 -2.52 -20.31 -10.36
N SER A 108 -1.89 -20.91 -9.35
CA SER A 108 -2.41 -20.94 -7.98
C SER A 108 -2.53 -19.53 -7.39
N ILE A 109 -1.49 -18.70 -7.54
CA ILE A 109 -1.46 -17.31 -7.06
C ILE A 109 -2.55 -16.49 -7.76
N LEU A 110 -2.61 -16.53 -9.09
CA LEU A 110 -3.61 -15.79 -9.84
C LEU A 110 -5.05 -16.25 -9.52
N THR A 111 -5.24 -17.53 -9.18
CA THR A 111 -6.54 -18.04 -8.70
C THR A 111 -6.90 -17.39 -7.36
N GLN A 112 -5.97 -17.30 -6.41
CA GLN A 112 -6.20 -16.63 -5.13
C GLN A 112 -6.53 -15.14 -5.31
N PHE A 113 -5.79 -14.44 -6.17
CA PHE A 113 -6.07 -13.06 -6.55
C PHE A 113 -7.47 -12.92 -7.13
N THR A 114 -7.83 -13.78 -8.09
CA THR A 114 -9.15 -13.75 -8.72
C THR A 114 -10.26 -13.99 -7.71
N GLN A 115 -10.10 -14.98 -6.83
CA GLN A 115 -11.07 -15.30 -5.79
C GLN A 115 -11.25 -14.15 -4.78
N GLU A 116 -10.16 -13.48 -4.39
CA GLU A 116 -10.23 -12.33 -3.48
C GLU A 116 -11.02 -11.18 -4.11
N ALA A 117 -10.74 -10.81 -5.36
CA ALA A 117 -11.49 -9.78 -6.07
C ALA A 117 -12.96 -10.17 -6.24
N LEU A 118 -13.24 -11.43 -6.60
CA LEU A 118 -14.61 -11.93 -6.72
C LEU A 118 -15.39 -11.84 -5.40
N VAL A 119 -14.75 -12.06 -4.25
CA VAL A 119 -15.41 -11.85 -2.94
C VAL A 119 -15.89 -10.40 -2.81
N GLN A 120 -15.04 -9.43 -3.19
CA GLN A 120 -15.41 -8.02 -3.12
C GLN A 120 -16.52 -7.70 -4.11
N ILE A 121 -16.38 -8.07 -5.39
CA ILE A 121 -17.36 -7.80 -6.44
C ILE A 121 -18.74 -8.38 -6.10
N LEU A 122 -18.78 -9.66 -5.69
CA LEU A 122 -20.04 -10.37 -5.44
C LEU A 122 -20.74 -9.96 -4.14
N SER A 123 -20.04 -9.23 -3.27
CA SER A 123 -20.59 -8.64 -2.05
C SER A 123 -21.22 -7.26 -2.26
N LEU A 124 -21.07 -6.66 -3.45
CA LEU A 124 -21.60 -5.33 -3.73
C LEU A 124 -23.11 -5.37 -4.03
N PRO A 125 -23.86 -4.33 -3.61
CA PRO A 125 -25.25 -4.16 -4.02
C PRO A 125 -25.33 -3.72 -5.49
N LYS A 126 -26.54 -3.32 -5.93
CA LYS A 126 -26.73 -2.73 -7.25
C LYS A 126 -25.81 -1.52 -7.43
N THR A 127 -25.00 -1.52 -8.49
CA THR A 127 -23.98 -0.50 -8.76
C THR A 127 -23.73 -0.33 -10.26
N ASN A 128 -22.96 0.70 -10.63
CA ASN A 128 -22.50 0.92 -11.99
C ASN A 128 -21.59 -0.22 -12.45
N CYS A 129 -21.98 -0.84 -13.56
CA CYS A 129 -21.24 -1.91 -14.21
C CYS A 129 -21.08 -1.56 -15.69
N ASP A 130 -19.89 -1.79 -16.24
CA ASP A 130 -19.57 -1.58 -17.66
C ASP A 130 -18.89 -2.82 -18.22
N PHE A 131 -19.55 -3.51 -19.13
CA PHE A 131 -18.99 -4.65 -19.84
C PHE A 131 -18.64 -4.25 -21.27
N ASN A 132 -17.39 -4.46 -21.65
CA ASN A 132 -16.91 -4.29 -23.01
C ASN A 132 -16.42 -5.61 -23.55
N LYS A 133 -16.87 -5.99 -24.76
CA LYS A 133 -16.23 -7.06 -25.51
C LYS A 133 -14.77 -6.66 -25.77
N ASN A 134 -13.83 -7.52 -25.40
CA ASN A 134 -12.40 -7.25 -25.52
C ASN A 134 -11.76 -8.39 -26.30
N ASP A 135 -11.15 -8.07 -27.44
CA ASP A 135 -10.59 -9.08 -28.35
C ASP A 135 -9.17 -9.50 -27.94
N ASN A 136 -8.48 -8.72 -27.07
CA ASN A 136 -7.11 -8.98 -26.65
C ASN A 136 -6.99 -9.73 -25.30
N LEU A 137 -7.70 -10.85 -25.15
CA LEU A 137 -7.58 -11.72 -23.95
C LEU A 137 -6.54 -12.85 -24.11
N HIS A 138 -5.83 -12.88 -25.25
CA HIS A 138 -4.95 -13.98 -25.67
C HIS A 138 -3.80 -14.33 -24.71
N HIS A 139 -3.45 -13.44 -23.79
CA HIS A 139 -2.39 -13.67 -22.80
C HIS A 139 -2.90 -14.31 -21.50
N LEU A 140 -4.22 -14.40 -21.29
CA LEU A 140 -4.81 -14.94 -20.06
C LEU A 140 -4.91 -16.48 -20.11
N PHE A 141 -4.06 -17.18 -19.36
CA PHE A 141 -4.06 -18.66 -19.34
C PHE A 141 -4.89 -19.31 -18.21
N LEU A 142 -5.44 -18.51 -17.31
CA LEU A 142 -6.41 -19.00 -16.32
C LEU A 142 -7.76 -19.24 -16.99
N ASN A 143 -8.41 -20.34 -16.66
CA ASN A 143 -9.74 -20.68 -17.18
C ASN A 143 -10.54 -21.29 -16.02
N LEU A 144 -11.06 -20.42 -15.16
CA LEU A 144 -11.75 -20.82 -13.95
C LEU A 144 -13.24 -20.96 -14.22
N ASP A 145 -13.80 -22.05 -13.69
CA ASP A 145 -15.25 -22.21 -13.66
C ASP A 145 -15.85 -21.33 -12.57
N PHE A 146 -16.85 -20.52 -12.93
CA PHE A 146 -17.43 -19.53 -12.03
C PHE A 146 -18.01 -20.16 -10.76
N GLN A 147 -18.87 -21.18 -10.91
CA GLN A 147 -19.55 -21.82 -9.79
C GLN A 147 -18.58 -22.56 -8.86
N LYS A 148 -17.61 -23.29 -9.43
CA LYS A 148 -16.56 -23.95 -8.64
C LYS A 148 -15.67 -22.94 -7.90
N SER A 149 -15.45 -21.76 -8.50
CA SER A 149 -14.60 -20.71 -7.89
C SER A 149 -15.29 -20.00 -6.73
N ILE A 150 -16.61 -19.77 -6.81
CA ILE A 150 -17.34 -19.00 -5.77
C ILE A 150 -17.88 -19.88 -4.65
N THR A 151 -18.13 -21.17 -4.89
CA THR A 151 -18.68 -22.10 -3.89
C THR A 151 -17.92 -22.09 -2.55
N PRO A 152 -16.58 -22.19 -2.51
CA PRO A 152 -15.84 -22.14 -1.24
C PRO A 152 -15.84 -20.75 -0.60
N LEU A 153 -16.25 -19.71 -1.32
CA LEU A 153 -16.18 -18.30 -0.90
C LEU A 153 -17.54 -17.74 -0.43
N LYS A 154 -18.63 -18.50 -0.55
CA LYS A 154 -19.99 -18.03 -0.22
C LYS A 154 -20.10 -17.39 1.16
N HIS A 155 -19.45 -17.97 2.17
CA HIS A 155 -19.41 -17.40 3.52
C HIS A 155 -18.70 -16.04 3.56
N LYS A 156 -17.55 -15.90 2.89
CA LYS A 156 -16.81 -14.63 2.80
C LYS A 156 -17.61 -13.56 2.09
N ILE A 157 -18.25 -13.91 0.97
CA ILE A 157 -19.14 -13.02 0.21
C ILE A 157 -20.26 -12.50 1.12
N ARG A 158 -20.90 -13.41 1.89
CA ARG A 158 -21.98 -13.04 2.82
C ARG A 158 -21.49 -12.09 3.91
N TYR A 159 -20.38 -12.39 4.58
CA TYR A 159 -19.87 -11.52 5.64
C TYR A 159 -19.45 -10.15 5.10
N TRP A 160 -18.78 -10.09 3.95
CA TRP A 160 -18.45 -8.81 3.33
C TRP A 160 -19.69 -8.02 2.92
N TRP A 161 -20.76 -8.68 2.49
CA TRP A 161 -22.04 -8.03 2.23
C TRP A 161 -22.66 -7.44 3.50
N GLU A 162 -22.67 -8.22 4.60
CA GLU A 162 -23.17 -7.77 5.92
C GLU A 162 -22.35 -6.60 6.49
N LEU A 163 -21.07 -6.49 6.11
CA LEU A 163 -20.16 -5.44 6.56
C LEU A 163 -20.29 -4.14 5.76
N LYS A 164 -20.94 -4.11 4.58
CA LYS A 164 -20.88 -2.94 3.68
C LYS A 164 -21.37 -1.63 4.28
N SER A 165 -22.26 -1.68 5.27
CA SER A 165 -22.74 -0.49 5.99
C SER A 165 -21.70 0.10 6.94
N GLU A 166 -20.69 -0.66 7.35
CA GLU A 166 -19.64 -0.22 8.29
C GLU A 166 -18.26 -0.17 7.63
N ILE A 167 -17.94 -1.17 6.80
CA ILE A 167 -16.72 -1.31 6.01
C ILE A 167 -17.13 -1.71 4.58
N ASN A 168 -17.17 -0.74 3.69
CA ASN A 168 -17.56 -0.93 2.30
C ASN A 168 -16.45 -1.51 1.41
N SER A 169 -15.18 -1.39 1.81
CA SER A 169 -14.03 -1.86 1.01
C SER A 169 -12.81 -2.19 1.89
N PRO A 170 -12.00 -3.20 1.54
CA PRO A 170 -10.68 -3.39 2.16
C PRO A 170 -9.70 -2.23 1.90
N PHE A 171 -9.99 -1.36 0.94
CA PHE A 171 -9.22 -0.15 0.68
C PHE A 171 -9.54 1.00 1.65
N GLN A 172 -10.56 0.86 2.49
CA GLN A 172 -10.82 1.85 3.54
C GLN A 172 -9.74 1.83 4.63
N ARG A 173 -9.57 2.97 5.27
CA ARG A 173 -8.47 3.22 6.22
C ARG A 173 -9.05 3.55 7.60
N PRO A 174 -8.73 2.78 8.63
CA PRO A 174 -9.17 3.09 9.98
C PRO A 174 -8.40 4.27 10.56
N LEU A 175 -9.14 5.26 11.04
CA LEU A 175 -8.62 6.40 11.79
C LEU A 175 -9.06 6.29 13.25
N VAL A 176 -8.10 6.43 14.17
CA VAL A 176 -8.34 6.61 15.60
C VAL A 176 -7.95 8.03 15.97
N GLU A 177 -8.93 8.88 16.23
CA GLU A 177 -8.70 10.30 16.59
C GLU A 177 -8.25 10.45 18.05
N ASN A 178 -8.69 9.57 18.94
CA ASN A 178 -8.38 9.63 20.37
C ASN A 178 -7.92 8.27 20.92
N TRP A 179 -6.60 8.09 20.94
CA TRP A 179 -5.97 6.85 21.42
C TRP A 179 -6.24 6.53 22.89
N ASP A 180 -6.39 7.53 23.76
CA ASP A 180 -6.68 7.31 25.17
C ASP A 180 -8.08 6.75 25.38
N LYS A 181 -9.07 7.32 24.69
CA LYS A 181 -10.45 6.83 24.71
C LYS A 181 -10.52 5.42 24.11
N PHE A 182 -9.89 5.21 22.96
CA PHE A 182 -9.77 3.91 22.32
C PHE A 182 -9.21 2.84 23.27
N ASN A 183 -8.08 3.12 23.94
CA ASN A 183 -7.45 2.21 24.88
C ASN A 183 -8.35 1.90 26.09
N ARG A 184 -9.06 2.89 26.63
CA ARG A 184 -10.03 2.66 27.71
C ARG A 184 -11.19 1.78 27.27
N THR A 185 -11.72 2.02 26.06
CA THR A 185 -12.81 1.21 25.49
C THR A 185 -12.37 -0.23 25.26
N LEU A 186 -11.15 -0.45 24.79
CA LEU A 186 -10.56 -1.79 24.65
C LEU A 186 -10.49 -2.55 25.98
N VAL A 187 -9.99 -1.90 27.03
CA VAL A 187 -9.88 -2.52 28.37
C VAL A 187 -11.26 -2.86 28.94
N LYS A 188 -12.23 -1.94 28.81
CA LYS A 188 -13.58 -2.11 29.36
C LYS A 188 -14.39 -3.20 28.68
N ALA A 189 -14.19 -3.40 27.38
CA ALA A 189 -15.08 -4.25 26.61
C ALA A 189 -14.74 -5.75 26.71
N GLU A 190 -13.67 -6.14 27.44
CA GLU A 190 -13.17 -7.53 27.57
C GLU A 190 -13.11 -8.30 26.24
N LEU A 191 -12.93 -7.57 25.14
CA LEU A 191 -13.12 -8.15 23.83
C LEU A 191 -11.94 -9.05 23.48
N ARG A 192 -12.19 -10.36 23.40
CA ARG A 192 -11.19 -11.36 23.01
C ARG A 192 -10.63 -11.02 21.62
N GLY A 193 -9.29 -10.99 21.50
CA GLY A 193 -8.58 -10.78 20.24
C GLY A 193 -8.15 -9.34 19.94
N TYR A 194 -8.60 -8.34 20.71
CA TYR A 194 -8.31 -6.93 20.43
C TYR A 194 -6.94 -6.47 20.92
N ASN A 195 -6.28 -7.25 21.77
CA ASN A 195 -4.86 -7.06 22.07
C ASN A 195 -4.00 -7.06 20.80
N LEU A 196 -4.45 -7.73 19.73
CA LEU A 196 -3.81 -7.66 18.41
C LEU A 196 -3.89 -6.24 17.84
N LEU A 197 -5.02 -5.53 18.00
CA LEU A 197 -5.17 -4.14 17.52
C LEU A 197 -4.21 -3.17 18.22
N LYS A 198 -3.83 -3.42 19.48
CA LYS A 198 -2.77 -2.63 20.16
C LYS A 198 -1.44 -2.71 19.41
N GLY A 199 -1.15 -3.85 18.79
CA GLY A 199 0.04 -4.06 17.96
C GLY A 199 0.00 -3.36 16.60
N PHE A 200 -1.16 -2.84 16.18
CA PHE A 200 -1.36 -2.20 14.88
C PHE A 200 -1.45 -0.67 14.95
N ARG A 201 -1.08 -0.07 16.10
CA ARG A 201 -1.08 1.38 16.30
C ARG A 201 -0.36 2.11 15.16
N GLN A 202 0.86 1.68 14.83
CA GLN A 202 1.65 2.27 13.75
C GLN A 202 0.92 2.22 12.40
N CYS A 203 0.27 1.10 12.08
CA CYS A 203 -0.46 0.97 10.81
C CYS A 203 -1.65 1.94 10.75
N MET A 204 -2.38 2.10 11.86
CA MET A 204 -3.50 3.05 11.92
C MET A 204 -3.02 4.51 11.89
N GLU A 205 -1.89 4.83 12.54
CA GLU A 205 -1.28 6.17 12.50
C GLU A 205 -0.75 6.50 11.09
N ASN A 206 -0.24 5.50 10.35
CA ASN A 206 0.15 5.63 8.95
C ASN A 206 -1.06 5.64 7.99
N LEU A 207 -2.28 5.49 8.51
CA LEU A 207 -3.50 5.34 7.73
C LEU A 207 -3.44 4.18 6.74
N ASP A 208 -2.80 3.06 7.08
CA ASP A 208 -2.80 1.86 6.24
C ASP A 208 -4.24 1.36 5.99
N CYS A 209 -4.56 0.96 4.77
CA CYS A 209 -5.85 0.31 4.50
C CYS A 209 -5.87 -1.11 5.08
N LEU A 210 -7.01 -1.80 5.03
CA LEU A 210 -7.10 -3.17 5.57
C LEU A 210 -6.11 -4.12 4.89
N TYR A 211 -5.75 -3.94 3.60
CA TYR A 211 -4.67 -4.72 2.98
C TYR A 211 -3.31 -4.41 3.60
N GLY A 212 -2.99 -3.13 3.79
CA GLY A 212 -1.74 -2.68 4.40
C GLY A 212 -1.58 -3.27 5.80
N ILE A 213 -2.60 -3.09 6.65
CA ILE A 213 -2.65 -3.68 8.00
C ILE A 213 -2.46 -5.19 7.89
N ALA A 214 -3.28 -5.87 7.07
CA ALA A 214 -3.23 -7.32 6.93
C ALA A 214 -1.85 -7.85 6.52
N SER A 215 -1.10 -7.12 5.69
CA SER A 215 0.25 -7.50 5.25
C SER A 215 1.27 -7.57 6.38
N HIS A 216 1.03 -6.83 7.47
CA HIS A 216 1.83 -6.85 8.69
C HIS A 216 1.25 -7.77 9.77
N THR A 217 0.17 -8.49 9.48
CA THR A 217 -0.52 -9.39 10.42
C THR A 217 -0.60 -10.82 9.91
N GLN A 218 -1.02 -11.75 10.77
CA GLN A 218 -1.45 -13.11 10.36
C GLN A 218 -2.96 -13.20 10.10
N LEU A 219 -3.65 -12.06 10.02
CA LEU A 219 -5.09 -11.97 9.84
C LEU A 219 -5.43 -11.61 8.40
N SER A 220 -6.50 -12.21 7.89
CA SER A 220 -7.10 -11.78 6.63
C SER A 220 -7.86 -10.46 6.78
N THR A 221 -8.05 -9.75 5.66
CA THR A 221 -8.86 -8.51 5.63
C THR A 221 -10.25 -8.70 6.24
N LEU A 222 -10.89 -9.86 6.02
CA LEU A 222 -12.19 -10.17 6.63
C LEU A 222 -12.10 -10.34 8.16
N GLN A 223 -11.06 -11.01 8.66
CA GLN A 223 -10.87 -11.17 10.11
C GLN A 223 -10.60 -9.82 10.78
N LEU A 224 -9.79 -8.96 10.16
CA LEU A 224 -9.56 -7.59 10.63
C LEU A 224 -10.86 -6.79 10.64
N ALA A 225 -11.63 -6.82 9.55
CA ALA A 225 -12.91 -6.13 9.45
C ALA A 225 -13.89 -6.56 10.56
N LEU A 226 -14.00 -7.86 10.81
CA LEU A 226 -14.84 -8.41 11.88
C LEU A 226 -14.34 -8.03 13.28
N LEU A 227 -13.02 -8.03 13.49
CA LEU A 227 -12.42 -7.57 14.74
C LEU A 227 -12.64 -6.06 14.96
N MET A 228 -12.62 -5.24 13.92
CA MET A 228 -12.76 -3.79 14.09
C MET A 228 -14.23 -3.35 14.21
N ARG A 229 -15.17 -4.17 13.74
CA ARG A 229 -16.60 -3.82 13.64
C ARG A 229 -17.21 -3.24 14.93
N PRO A 230 -17.01 -3.80 16.13
CA PRO A 230 -17.57 -3.22 17.36
C PRO A 230 -17.01 -1.83 17.69
N LEU A 231 -15.73 -1.58 17.42
CA LEU A 231 -15.09 -0.29 17.66
C LEU A 231 -15.51 0.78 16.65
N ILE A 232 -15.79 0.35 15.41
CA ILE A 232 -16.40 1.21 14.40
C ILE A 232 -17.82 1.61 14.86
N LYS A 233 -18.61 0.64 15.35
CA LYS A 233 -19.96 0.90 15.87
C LYS A 233 -19.99 1.81 17.09
N SER A 234 -18.99 1.73 17.97
CA SER A 234 -18.87 2.63 19.13
C SER A 234 -18.23 3.98 18.79
N GLY A 235 -17.86 4.22 17.52
CA GLY A 235 -17.26 5.46 17.05
C GLY A 235 -15.81 5.68 17.52
N GLU A 236 -15.09 4.61 17.90
CA GLU A 236 -13.67 4.69 18.26
C GLU A 236 -12.76 4.56 17.04
N ILE A 237 -13.25 3.93 15.97
CA ILE A 237 -12.58 3.85 14.67
C ILE A 237 -13.50 4.48 13.63
N LYS A 238 -13.02 5.50 12.93
CA LYS A 238 -13.65 6.05 11.73
C LYS A 238 -13.07 5.35 10.51
N MET A 239 -13.92 4.94 9.58
CA MET A 239 -13.49 4.30 8.33
C MET A 239 -13.42 5.35 7.21
N LEU A 240 -12.22 5.81 6.91
CA LEU A 240 -11.94 6.76 5.83
C LEU A 240 -12.05 6.08 4.45
N SER A 241 -12.50 6.84 3.47
CA SER A 241 -12.60 6.38 2.07
C SER A 241 -11.21 6.35 1.41
N TYR A 242 -11.07 5.62 0.31
CA TYR A 242 -9.84 5.60 -0.49
C TYR A 242 -9.53 6.99 -1.07
N GLN A 243 -10.55 7.79 -1.42
CA GLN A 243 -10.44 9.18 -1.88
C GLN A 243 -9.72 10.12 -0.92
N GLU A 244 -9.71 9.84 0.38
CA GLU A 244 -9.18 10.76 1.41
C GLU A 244 -7.65 10.70 1.54
N ILE A 245 -6.96 9.95 0.67
CA ILE A 245 -5.50 9.99 0.55
C ILE A 245 -5.12 10.56 -0.81
N GLU A 246 -4.77 11.84 -0.83
CA GLU A 246 -3.71 12.28 -1.74
C GLU A 246 -2.47 11.50 -1.32
N THR A 247 -2.11 10.49 -2.12
CA THR A 247 -0.81 9.86 -1.94
C THR A 247 0.19 10.95 -2.26
N ASP A 248 0.87 11.42 -1.22
CA ASP A 248 1.90 12.41 -1.37
C ASP A 248 3.04 11.76 -2.17
N ASN A 249 2.94 11.89 -3.49
CA ASN A 249 3.88 11.33 -4.47
C ASN A 249 5.20 12.09 -4.47
N ARG A 250 5.34 13.10 -3.61
CA ARG A 250 6.62 13.78 -3.37
C ARG A 250 7.66 12.74 -2.93
N PRO A 251 8.90 12.82 -3.42
CA PRO A 251 9.94 11.87 -3.03
C PRO A 251 10.20 11.91 -1.52
N LEU A 252 10.44 10.74 -0.94
CA LEU A 252 10.68 10.61 0.50
C LEU A 252 12.11 10.98 0.87
N VAL A 253 12.26 11.81 1.88
CA VAL A 253 13.54 12.05 2.58
C VAL A 253 13.40 11.58 4.03
N VAL A 254 14.28 10.69 4.48
CA VAL A 254 14.26 10.21 5.87
C VAL A 254 15.23 11.03 6.70
N CYS A 255 14.77 11.58 7.82
CA CYS A 255 15.57 12.39 8.73
C CYS A 255 15.73 11.65 10.06
N VAL A 256 16.96 11.42 10.50
CA VAL A 256 17.27 10.81 11.80
C VAL A 256 17.91 11.88 12.67
N ASN A 257 17.17 12.35 13.68
CA ASN A 257 17.58 13.46 14.53
C ASN A 257 16.82 13.38 15.86
N ASP A 258 17.50 13.46 16.99
CA ASP A 258 16.92 13.40 18.34
C ASP A 258 16.50 14.78 18.89
N ARG A 259 16.66 15.85 18.09
CA ARG A 259 16.31 17.24 18.44
C ARG A 259 15.03 17.70 17.72
N PRO A 260 13.90 17.87 18.43
CA PRO A 260 12.61 18.25 17.83
C PRO A 260 12.62 19.57 17.05
N ALA A 261 13.46 20.53 17.45
CA ALA A 261 13.58 21.81 16.75
C ALA A 261 14.16 21.65 15.34
N MET A 262 15.20 20.80 15.19
CA MET A 262 15.81 20.53 13.89
C MET A 262 14.87 19.75 12.99
N GLN A 263 14.13 18.78 13.53
CA GLN A 263 13.11 18.04 12.77
C GLN A 263 12.06 18.97 12.16
N ARG A 264 11.59 20.01 12.88
CA ARG A 264 10.64 21.00 12.34
C ARG A 264 11.24 21.82 11.20
N ILE A 265 12.50 22.24 11.33
CA ILE A 265 13.22 23.00 10.29
C ILE A 265 13.38 22.13 9.03
N LEU A 266 13.78 20.87 9.20
CA LEU A 266 13.92 19.92 8.10
C LEU A 266 12.58 19.63 7.43
N GLN A 267 11.53 19.37 8.21
CA GLN A 267 10.18 19.15 7.69
C GLN A 267 9.73 20.35 6.84
N TYR A 268 9.82 21.58 7.36
CA TYR A 268 9.45 22.79 6.64
C TYR A 268 10.25 22.99 5.36
N THR A 269 11.58 22.80 5.43
CA THR A 269 12.48 22.93 4.28
C THR A 269 12.16 21.92 3.19
N LEU A 270 11.97 20.66 3.58
CA LEU A 270 11.67 19.56 2.66
C LEU A 270 10.29 19.73 2.04
N ASP A 271 9.30 20.17 2.82
CA ASP A 271 7.95 20.43 2.30
C ASP A 271 7.97 21.53 1.23
N ALA A 272 8.66 22.64 1.49
CA ALA A 272 8.84 23.72 0.54
C ALA A 272 9.61 23.28 -0.72
N GLY A 273 10.50 22.30 -0.59
CA GLY A 273 11.24 21.68 -1.69
C GLY A 273 10.47 20.61 -2.47
N GLY A 274 9.20 20.36 -2.15
CA GLY A 274 8.41 19.34 -2.82
C GLY A 274 8.82 17.91 -2.45
N PHE A 275 9.35 17.72 -1.24
CA PHE A 275 9.64 16.41 -0.64
C PHE A 275 8.69 16.12 0.51
N ARG A 276 8.37 14.85 0.71
CA ARG A 276 7.80 14.40 1.98
C ARG A 276 8.92 13.91 2.87
N SER A 277 8.74 14.03 4.19
CA SER A 277 9.77 13.62 5.14
C SER A 277 9.27 12.62 6.17
N LEU A 278 10.12 11.64 6.51
CA LEU A 278 9.91 10.73 7.63
C LEU A 278 10.92 11.06 8.72
N GLN A 279 10.43 11.52 9.87
CA GLN A 279 11.25 11.89 11.02
C GLN A 279 11.42 10.68 11.95
N LEU A 280 12.67 10.34 12.28
CA LEU A 280 13.04 9.25 13.17
C LEU A 280 13.84 9.82 14.34
N GLU A 281 13.23 9.82 15.52
CA GLU A 281 13.83 10.31 16.77
C GLU A 281 14.77 9.29 17.42
N ASP A 282 14.57 8.00 17.15
CA ASP A 282 15.28 6.89 17.79
C ASP A 282 16.29 6.27 16.82
N PRO A 283 17.60 6.58 16.96
CA PRO A 283 18.62 6.08 16.05
C PRO A 283 18.81 4.56 16.12
N PHE A 284 18.45 3.90 17.24
CA PHE A 284 18.50 2.44 17.34
C PHE A 284 17.44 1.77 16.46
N LYS A 285 16.26 2.38 16.33
CA LYS A 285 15.19 1.90 15.43
C LYS A 285 15.38 2.38 14.00
N ALA A 286 16.18 3.42 13.78
CA ALA A 286 16.30 4.04 12.47
C ALA A 286 16.72 3.06 11.38
N LEU A 287 17.72 2.19 11.63
CA LEU A 287 18.18 1.24 10.62
C LEU A 287 17.09 0.24 10.19
N SER A 288 16.33 -0.33 11.13
CA SER A 288 15.29 -1.30 10.79
C SER A 288 14.14 -0.66 10.01
N ILE A 289 13.79 0.58 10.35
CA ILE A 289 12.78 1.35 9.61
C ILE A 289 13.30 1.70 8.22
N LEU A 290 14.53 2.21 8.11
CA LEU A 290 15.17 2.60 6.85
C LEU A 290 15.22 1.44 5.84
N LEU A 291 15.48 0.21 6.29
CA LEU A 291 15.52 -0.98 5.42
C LEU A 291 14.18 -1.28 4.73
N GLY A 292 13.06 -0.82 5.30
CA GLY A 292 11.73 -0.96 4.71
C GLY A 292 11.30 0.22 3.84
N GLN A 293 12.12 1.28 3.72
CA GLN A 293 11.82 2.47 2.94
C GLN A 293 12.64 2.51 1.64
N GLN A 294 12.14 3.25 0.64
CA GLN A 294 12.91 3.64 -0.56
C GLN A 294 13.11 5.16 -0.57
N PRO A 295 13.93 5.71 0.33
CA PRO A 295 14.14 7.15 0.41
C PRO A 295 14.99 7.64 -0.78
N LYS A 296 14.67 8.85 -1.28
CA LYS A 296 15.50 9.60 -2.22
C LYS A 296 16.80 10.06 -1.56
N ALA A 297 16.76 10.39 -0.26
CA ALA A 297 17.92 10.75 0.54
C ALA A 297 17.69 10.46 2.03
N ILE A 298 18.79 10.32 2.77
CA ILE A 298 18.79 10.18 4.24
C ILE A 298 19.58 11.34 4.84
N LEU A 299 18.98 12.05 5.81
CA LEU A 299 19.62 13.08 6.61
C LEU A 299 19.89 12.52 8.00
N LEU A 300 21.14 12.55 8.44
CA LEU A 300 21.55 12.04 9.75
C LEU A 300 22.12 13.18 10.59
N ASP A 301 21.68 13.34 11.83
CA ASP A 301 22.41 14.17 12.79
C ASP A 301 23.78 13.52 13.08
N ALA A 302 24.84 14.33 13.10
CA ALA A 302 26.20 13.89 13.38
C ALA A 302 26.29 13.35 14.82
N ASP A 303 25.67 14.08 15.74
CA ASP A 303 25.76 13.88 17.18
C ASP A 303 24.39 13.46 17.72
N MET A 304 24.23 12.16 17.96
CA MET A 304 23.03 11.57 18.58
C MET A 304 23.45 10.75 19.78
N GLU A 305 22.61 10.70 20.83
CA GLU A 305 22.99 10.13 22.13
C GLU A 305 23.41 8.65 22.08
N SER A 306 22.80 7.87 21.18
CA SER A 306 22.93 6.40 21.15
C SER A 306 23.95 5.90 20.13
N ILE A 307 23.77 6.27 18.87
CA ILE A 307 24.66 5.93 17.75
C ILE A 307 24.88 7.19 16.93
N SER A 308 26.12 7.56 16.70
CA SER A 308 26.44 8.75 15.90
C SER A 308 25.98 8.60 14.44
N GLY A 309 25.68 9.71 13.78
CA GLY A 309 25.30 9.71 12.35
C GLY A 309 26.36 9.05 11.46
N TYR A 310 27.64 9.19 11.82
CA TYR A 310 28.76 8.52 11.15
C TYR A 310 28.69 6.98 11.24
N GLN A 311 28.37 6.45 12.42
CA GLN A 311 28.23 5.01 12.63
C GLN A 311 27.01 4.48 11.91
N LEU A 312 25.87 5.19 11.98
CA LEU A 312 24.65 4.80 11.29
C LEU A 312 24.82 4.87 9.76
N CYS A 313 25.52 5.87 9.23
CA CYS A 313 25.92 5.95 7.82
C CYS A 313 26.72 4.72 7.40
N SER A 314 27.73 4.35 8.20
CA SER A 314 28.56 3.17 7.94
C SER A 314 27.75 1.87 7.94
N LEU A 315 26.71 1.76 8.79
CA LEU A 315 25.78 0.62 8.79
C LEU A 315 24.90 0.61 7.55
N CYS A 316 24.38 1.76 7.13
CA CYS A 316 23.58 1.88 5.91
C CYS A 316 24.39 1.44 4.68
N ARG A 317 25.68 1.83 4.60
CA ARG A 317 26.58 1.43 3.51
C ARG A 317 26.86 -0.07 3.45
N LYS A 318 26.74 -0.79 4.57
CA LYS A 318 26.85 -2.25 4.63
C LYS A 318 25.56 -2.97 4.22
N SER A 319 24.45 -2.25 4.07
CA SER A 319 23.17 -2.81 3.62
C SER A 319 23.05 -2.76 2.10
N GLY A 320 22.73 -3.88 1.47
CA GLY A 320 22.47 -3.94 0.03
C GLY A 320 21.25 -3.13 -0.43
N ALA A 321 20.35 -2.74 0.48
CA ALA A 321 19.18 -1.91 0.16
C ALA A 321 19.44 -0.40 0.25
N LEU A 322 20.48 0.02 0.99
CA LEU A 322 20.73 1.43 1.31
C LEU A 322 22.11 1.93 0.86
N ASN A 323 22.97 1.03 0.36
CA ASN A 323 24.34 1.35 -0.03
C ASN A 323 24.45 2.49 -1.05
N GLU A 324 23.54 2.56 -2.01
CA GLU A 324 23.51 3.59 -3.07
C GLU A 324 22.67 4.83 -2.71
N VAL A 325 21.93 4.80 -1.60
CA VAL A 325 21.07 5.93 -1.21
C VAL A 325 21.96 7.12 -0.80
N PRO A 326 21.73 8.34 -1.30
CA PRO A 326 22.43 9.54 -0.83
C PRO A 326 22.25 9.75 0.68
N ILE A 327 23.35 9.90 1.41
CA ILE A 327 23.33 10.15 2.87
C ILE A 327 24.05 11.46 3.16
N PHE A 328 23.37 12.39 3.82
CA PHE A 328 23.94 13.66 4.24
C PHE A 328 24.01 13.71 5.76
N ILE A 329 25.18 14.04 6.30
CA ILE A 329 25.36 14.21 7.74
C ILE A 329 25.24 15.70 8.06
N LEU A 330 24.40 16.04 9.03
CA LEU A 330 24.16 17.39 9.51
C LEU A 330 24.83 17.54 10.88
N GLY A 331 25.63 18.58 11.11
CA GLY A 331 26.23 18.79 12.42
C GLY A 331 26.59 20.24 12.69
N GLU A 332 26.76 20.60 13.97
CA GLU A 332 27.04 21.99 14.37
C GLU A 332 28.47 22.43 14.02
N ASN A 333 29.42 21.50 14.10
CA ASN A 333 30.82 21.78 13.79
C ASN A 333 31.07 21.61 12.28
N ASN A 334 31.39 22.70 11.57
CA ASN A 334 31.68 22.66 10.13
C ASN A 334 33.19 22.55 9.79
N GLY A 335 33.98 21.98 10.70
CA GLY A 335 35.42 21.80 10.54
C GLY A 335 35.82 20.79 9.47
N ILE A 336 37.05 20.91 8.98
CA ILE A 336 37.64 19.98 7.99
C ILE A 336 37.65 18.53 8.52
N SER A 337 37.87 18.35 9.83
CA SER A 337 37.85 17.03 10.49
C SER A 337 36.52 16.32 10.34
N GLU A 338 35.39 17.02 10.55
CA GLU A 338 34.04 16.44 10.44
C GLU A 338 33.72 16.05 9.00
N ARG A 339 34.12 16.88 8.03
CA ARG A 339 33.97 16.56 6.60
C ARG A 339 34.75 15.32 6.19
N ILE A 340 35.99 15.17 6.69
CA ILE A 340 36.80 13.97 6.45
C ILE A 340 36.12 12.76 7.10
N ARG A 341 35.66 12.89 8.35
CA ARG A 341 34.98 11.81 9.08
C ARG A 341 33.71 11.35 8.36
N ALA A 342 32.90 12.28 7.86
CA ALA A 342 31.70 11.99 7.08
C ALA A 342 32.05 11.18 5.81
N LYS A 343 33.06 11.64 5.07
CA LYS A 343 33.54 10.96 3.86
C LYS A 343 34.02 9.53 4.15
N LEU A 344 34.76 9.33 5.25
CA LEU A 344 35.23 8.01 5.66
C LEU A 344 34.08 7.07 6.07
N SER A 345 32.98 7.61 6.59
CA SER A 345 31.76 6.84 6.88
C SER A 345 30.91 6.52 5.64
N GLY A 346 31.28 7.04 4.47
CA GLY A 346 30.57 6.86 3.20
C GLY A 346 29.42 7.85 2.98
N ALA A 347 29.38 8.97 3.71
CA ALA A 347 28.40 10.02 3.47
C ALA A 347 28.64 10.71 2.13
N SER A 348 27.56 11.12 1.47
CA SER A 348 27.57 11.89 0.23
C SER A 348 28.05 13.32 0.45
N ALA A 349 27.65 13.94 1.56
CA ALA A 349 28.21 15.21 2.02
C ALA A 349 28.03 15.40 3.53
N TYR A 350 28.76 16.37 4.07
CA TYR A 350 28.57 16.91 5.40
C TYR A 350 28.09 18.37 5.29
N ILE A 351 27.05 18.71 6.04
CA ILE A 351 26.40 20.02 6.04
C ILE A 351 26.51 20.60 7.45
N GLY A 352 27.07 21.80 7.54
CA GLY A 352 27.18 22.52 8.81
C GLY A 352 25.87 23.22 9.16
N ASN A 353 25.46 23.15 10.42
CA ASN A 353 24.37 23.95 10.96
C ASN A 353 24.91 25.33 11.43
N PRO A 354 24.18 26.44 11.17
CA PRO A 354 22.96 26.52 10.39
C PRO A 354 23.25 26.39 8.87
N PHE A 355 22.35 25.72 8.14
CA PHE A 355 22.38 25.62 6.68
C PHE A 355 21.29 26.48 6.05
N PHE A 356 21.50 26.88 4.80
CA PHE A 356 20.44 27.50 4.00
C PHE A 356 19.52 26.43 3.40
N PRO A 357 18.18 26.60 3.42
CA PRO A 357 17.25 25.64 2.82
C PRO A 357 17.62 25.22 1.39
N ASN A 358 18.00 26.17 0.53
CA ASN A 358 18.37 25.89 -0.86
C ASN A 358 19.63 25.03 -0.99
N GLU A 359 20.59 25.16 -0.06
CA GLU A 359 21.80 24.32 -0.05
C GLU A 359 21.43 22.85 0.18
N LEU A 360 20.56 22.59 1.15
CA LEU A 360 20.07 21.24 1.43
C LEU A 360 19.26 20.67 0.26
N LEU A 361 18.33 21.44 -0.31
CA LEU A 361 17.48 20.99 -1.40
C LEU A 361 18.27 20.68 -2.68
N ASN A 362 19.27 21.51 -3.02
CA ASN A 362 20.15 21.29 -4.17
C ASN A 362 21.03 20.04 -4.00
N LEU A 363 21.38 19.65 -2.77
CA LEU A 363 22.10 18.40 -2.53
C LEU A 363 21.19 17.18 -2.70
N ILE A 364 19.94 17.26 -2.25
CA ILE A 364 18.95 16.18 -2.36
C ILE A 364 18.51 15.98 -3.81
N ASP A 365 18.37 17.07 -4.58
CA ASP A 365 17.93 17.00 -5.97
C ASP A 365 18.61 18.07 -6.85
N PRO A 366 19.86 17.82 -7.30
CA PRO A 366 20.65 18.79 -8.05
C PRO A 366 20.05 19.22 -9.39
N ALA A 367 19.12 18.42 -9.94
CA ALA A 367 18.45 18.71 -11.21
C ALA A 367 17.30 19.71 -11.08
N SER A 368 16.82 19.94 -9.86
CA SER A 368 15.71 20.83 -9.57
C SER A 368 16.25 22.21 -9.17
N ASN A 369 15.94 23.23 -9.96
CA ASN A 369 16.47 24.59 -9.77
C ASN A 369 15.69 25.28 -8.64
N TYR A 370 16.04 25.01 -7.37
CA TYR A 370 15.35 25.59 -6.21
C TYR A 370 15.78 27.05 -6.00
N ALA A 371 15.06 27.97 -6.64
CA ALA A 371 15.12 29.40 -6.37
C ALA A 371 13.92 29.81 -5.51
N ILE A 372 14.09 29.85 -4.19
CA ILE A 372 13.08 30.43 -3.30
C ILE A 372 13.32 31.95 -3.27
N SER A 373 12.34 32.73 -3.74
CA SER A 373 12.35 34.19 -3.67
C SER A 373 12.45 34.64 -2.22
N ALA A 374 13.48 35.45 -1.92
CA ALA A 374 13.77 36.01 -0.61
C ALA A 374 12.67 36.96 -0.11
#